data_AF-A0A061GB00-F1
#
_entry.id   AF-A0A061GB00-F1
#
_cell.length_a   1.000
_cell.length_b   1.000
_cell.length_c   1.000
_cell.angle_alpha   90.00
_cell.angle_beta   90.00
_cell.angle_gamma   90.00
#
_symmetry.space_group_name_H-M   'P 1'
#
loop_
_entity.id
_entity.type
_entity.pdbx_description
1 polymer ?
#
loop_
_entity_poly.entity_id
_entity_poly.type
_entity_poly.pdbx_seq_one_letter_code
_entity_poly.pdbx_strand_id
1 'polypeptide(L)'
;MMKELHSQGTKIEDIKAVLKRTPIHPRIIQAIKSAYALGCDLKIVSDANAFFIETILKHHGLREYFSEINTNPGFVDEEGRLRIFPHHDFTQSPHGCHHPCPPNMCKGTVIERIQASMSTEGKKTIIYLGDGVGDFCPSLKLGDGDYVMPRKNFPVWDLICENRRLIKAEVCEWSNGDEFEHVLLHLISRISIDRNNSGNSTAQLYSVDCKPQTMPGAAHEKPFFHALYVPH
;
A
#
# COMPACT_ATOMS: atom_id res chain seq x y z
N MET A 1 -8.53 -23.34 4.93
CA MET A 1 -7.06 -23.54 4.83
C MET A 1 -6.40 -23.81 6.18
N MET A 2 -6.29 -22.87 7.14
CA MET A 2 -5.55 -23.13 8.39
C MET A 2 -6.09 -24.30 9.23
N LYS A 3 -7.42 -24.46 9.30
CA LYS A 3 -8.06 -25.62 9.96
C LYS A 3 -7.65 -26.95 9.32
N GLU A 4 -7.52 -26.97 7.99
CA GLU A 4 -7.16 -28.16 7.21
C GLU A 4 -5.68 -28.52 7.40
N LEU A 5 -4.79 -27.52 7.42
CA LEU A 5 -3.38 -27.77 7.71
C LEU A 5 -3.20 -28.37 9.11
N HIS A 6 -3.95 -27.87 10.09
CA HIS A 6 -3.91 -28.41 11.45
C HIS A 6 -4.49 -29.83 11.54
N SER A 7 -5.59 -30.15 10.84
CA SER A 7 -6.12 -31.53 10.82
C SER A 7 -5.15 -32.53 10.18
N GLN A 8 -4.27 -32.05 9.30
CA GLN A 8 -3.17 -32.83 8.72
C GLN A 8 -1.91 -32.90 9.62
N GLY A 9 -1.98 -32.37 10.84
CA GLY A 9 -0.90 -32.44 11.84
C GLY A 9 0.14 -31.32 11.76
N THR A 10 -0.08 -30.29 10.92
CA THR A 10 0.82 -29.12 10.85
C THR A 10 0.77 -28.34 12.17
N LYS A 11 1.93 -28.15 12.79
CA LYS A 11 2.06 -27.36 14.02
C LYS A 11 2.28 -25.89 13.71
N ILE A 12 1.98 -25.04 14.67
CA ILE A 12 2.21 -23.60 14.54
C ILE A 12 3.68 -23.24 14.31
N GLU A 13 4.59 -24.02 14.88
CA GLU A 13 6.03 -23.83 14.69
C GLU A 13 6.49 -24.15 13.26
N ASP A 14 5.83 -25.09 12.58
CA ASP A 14 6.10 -25.39 11.17
C ASP A 14 5.71 -24.18 10.29
N ILE A 15 4.56 -23.58 10.59
CA ILE A 15 4.09 -22.36 9.92
C ILE A 15 5.09 -21.21 10.15
N LYS A 16 5.53 -21.00 11.40
CA LYS A 16 6.55 -19.97 11.70
C LYS A 16 7.86 -20.23 10.96
N ALA A 17 8.32 -21.49 10.88
CA ALA A 17 9.54 -21.83 10.19
C ALA A 17 9.48 -21.50 8.69
N VAL A 18 8.31 -21.71 8.05
CA VAL A 18 8.08 -21.31 6.66
C VAL A 18 8.05 -19.79 6.51
N LEU A 19 7.33 -19.09 7.38
CA LEU A 19 7.24 -17.62 7.34
C LEU A 19 8.60 -16.93 7.53
N LYS A 20 9.47 -17.48 8.38
CA LYS A 20 10.85 -16.97 8.56
C LYS A 20 11.68 -17.04 7.28
N ARG A 21 11.33 -17.94 6.35
CA ARG A 21 12.01 -18.08 5.06
C ARG A 21 11.45 -17.15 3.97
N THR A 22 10.41 -16.37 4.27
CA THR A 22 9.86 -15.40 3.31
C THR A 22 10.94 -14.38 2.93
N PRO A 23 11.33 -14.31 1.64
CA PRO A 23 12.38 -13.42 1.20
C PRO A 23 11.91 -11.97 1.27
N ILE A 24 12.76 -11.09 1.82
CA ILE A 24 12.62 -9.64 1.72
C ILE A 24 13.89 -9.13 1.05
N HIS A 25 13.74 -8.31 0.01
CA HIS A 25 14.89 -7.73 -0.68
C HIS A 25 15.71 -6.87 0.30
N PRO A 26 17.04 -7.01 0.39
CA PRO A 26 17.85 -6.26 1.35
C PRO A 26 17.68 -4.73 1.27
N ARG A 27 17.50 -4.20 0.05
CA ARG A 27 17.21 -2.78 -0.19
C ARG A 27 15.87 -2.32 0.38
N ILE A 28 14.85 -3.17 0.43
CA ILE A 28 13.57 -2.86 1.08
C ILE A 28 13.77 -2.74 2.60
N ILE A 29 14.57 -3.65 3.20
CA ILE A 29 14.94 -3.57 4.62
C ILE A 29 15.66 -2.24 4.89
N GLN A 30 16.61 -1.87 4.04
CA GLN A 30 17.38 -0.63 4.16
C GLN A 30 16.49 0.62 4.01
N ALA A 31 15.55 0.59 3.06
CA ALA A 31 14.58 1.66 2.84
C ALA A 31 13.66 1.87 4.05
N ILE A 32 13.13 0.80 4.66
CA ILE A 32 12.30 0.87 5.88
C ILE A 32 13.09 1.53 7.03
N LYS A 33 14.31 1.05 7.27
CA LYS A 33 15.18 1.59 8.34
C LYS A 33 15.50 3.06 8.12
N SER A 34 15.80 3.43 6.88
CA SER A 34 16.16 4.80 6.50
C SER A 34 14.96 5.74 6.59
N ALA A 35 13.78 5.33 6.13
CA ALA A 35 12.55 6.11 6.24
C ALA A 35 12.20 6.39 7.71
N TYR A 36 12.30 5.39 8.58
CA TYR A 36 12.12 5.56 10.02
C TYR A 36 13.15 6.51 10.63
N ALA A 37 14.44 6.36 10.29
CA ALA A 37 15.50 7.24 10.76
C ALA A 37 15.33 8.70 10.30
N LEU A 38 14.66 8.92 9.17
CA LEU A 38 14.27 10.24 8.66
C LEU A 38 13.00 10.80 9.33
N GLY A 39 12.44 10.09 10.31
CA GLY A 39 11.29 10.55 11.10
C GLY A 39 9.92 10.24 10.48
N CYS A 40 9.84 9.33 9.50
CA CYS A 40 8.56 8.88 8.97
C CYS A 40 7.84 7.98 9.98
N ASP A 41 6.54 8.21 10.16
CA ASP A 41 5.64 7.26 10.82
C ASP A 41 5.25 6.14 9.84
N LEU A 42 5.76 4.93 10.05
CA LEU A 42 5.52 3.81 9.16
C LEU A 42 4.35 2.96 9.65
N LYS A 43 3.44 2.63 8.72
CA LYS A 43 2.24 1.81 8.99
C LYS A 43 2.09 0.72 7.93
N ILE A 44 1.53 -0.42 8.31
CA ILE A 44 1.18 -1.50 7.38
C ILE A 44 -0.33 -1.53 7.18
N VAL A 45 -0.77 -1.64 5.92
CA VAL A 45 -2.16 -1.91 5.55
C VAL A 45 -2.18 -3.10 4.59
N SER A 46 -2.54 -4.28 5.10
CA SER A 46 -2.36 -5.54 4.37
C SER A 46 -3.55 -6.46 4.53
N ASP A 47 -3.96 -7.09 3.42
CA ASP A 47 -5.00 -8.13 3.42
C ASP A 47 -4.44 -9.53 3.74
N ALA A 48 -3.39 -9.58 4.58
CA ALA A 48 -2.83 -10.82 5.10
C ALA A 48 -3.45 -11.12 6.47
N ASN A 49 -2.64 -11.46 7.49
CA ASN A 49 -3.11 -11.56 8.86
C ASN A 49 -2.03 -11.15 9.86
N ALA A 50 -2.45 -10.75 11.06
CA ALA A 50 -1.55 -10.27 12.11
C ALA A 50 -0.44 -11.29 12.44
N PHE A 51 -0.77 -12.57 12.57
CA PHE A 51 0.20 -13.61 12.90
C PHE A 51 1.32 -13.74 11.86
N PHE A 52 0.99 -13.70 10.57
CA PHE A 52 1.99 -13.78 9.49
C PHE A 52 2.90 -12.56 9.47
N ILE A 53 2.29 -11.36 9.46
CA ILE A 53 3.03 -10.10 9.39
C ILE A 53 3.96 -9.98 10.59
N GLU A 54 3.45 -10.18 11.81
CA GLU A 54 4.25 -10.11 13.04
C GLU A 54 5.41 -11.10 13.03
N THR A 55 5.18 -12.34 12.59
CA THR A 55 6.23 -13.37 12.54
C THR A 55 7.36 -12.99 11.59
N ILE A 56 7.02 -12.52 10.39
CA ILE A 56 7.99 -12.10 9.37
C ILE A 56 8.76 -10.88 9.86
N LEU A 57 8.08 -9.84 10.36
CA LEU A 57 8.71 -8.62 10.83
C LEU A 57 9.65 -8.88 12.02
N LYS A 58 9.23 -9.69 12.99
CA LYS A 58 10.07 -10.05 14.14
C LYS A 58 11.32 -10.81 13.72
N HIS A 59 11.20 -11.72 12.75
CA HIS A 59 12.36 -12.45 12.23
C HIS A 59 13.40 -11.54 11.60
N HIS A 60 12.96 -10.53 10.85
CA HIS A 60 13.84 -9.57 10.17
C HIS A 60 14.25 -8.37 11.05
N GLY A 61 13.82 -8.33 12.32
CA GLY A 61 14.08 -7.20 13.22
C GLY A 61 13.43 -5.90 12.77
N LEU A 62 12.29 -5.97 12.08
CA LEU A 62 11.59 -4.83 11.48
C LEU A 62 10.33 -4.40 12.25
N ARG A 63 9.89 -5.18 13.25
CA ARG A 63 8.60 -4.94 13.94
C ARG A 63 8.49 -3.56 14.57
N GLU A 64 9.56 -3.08 15.21
CA GLU A 64 9.58 -1.81 15.95
C GLU A 64 9.57 -0.57 15.04
N TYR A 65 9.82 -0.75 13.74
CA TYR A 65 9.78 0.35 12.77
C TYR A 65 8.36 0.77 12.42
N PHE A 66 7.35 -0.07 12.69
CA PHE A 66 5.96 0.18 12.34
C PHE A 66 5.13 0.51 13.59
N SER A 67 4.53 1.71 13.61
CA SER A 67 3.66 2.16 14.70
C SER A 67 2.32 1.45 14.70
N GLU A 68 1.86 0.98 13.54
CA GLU A 68 0.54 0.42 13.36
C GLU A 68 0.50 -0.64 12.26
N ILE A 69 -0.24 -1.73 12.50
CA ILE A 69 -0.48 -2.81 11.54
C ILE A 69 -1.98 -3.01 11.40
N ASN A 70 -2.52 -2.63 10.25
CA ASN A 70 -3.90 -2.83 9.86
C ASN A 70 -4.02 -4.04 8.96
N THR A 71 -4.67 -5.09 9.46
CA THR A 71 -4.80 -6.38 8.78
C THR A 71 -5.96 -7.16 9.38
N ASN A 72 -6.29 -8.30 8.78
CA ASN A 72 -7.16 -9.30 9.37
C ASN A 72 -6.58 -9.81 10.71
N PRO A 73 -7.31 -9.68 11.85
CA PRO A 73 -6.82 -10.18 13.13
C PRO A 73 -6.66 -11.70 13.12
N GLY A 74 -5.70 -12.19 13.89
CA GLY A 74 -5.51 -13.63 14.04
C GLY A 74 -4.70 -14.00 15.27
N PHE A 75 -5.00 -15.17 15.84
CA PHE A 75 -4.36 -15.70 17.04
C PHE A 75 -4.30 -17.23 16.99
N VAL A 76 -3.47 -17.82 17.85
CA VAL A 76 -3.37 -19.27 18.03
C VAL A 76 -4.27 -19.64 19.20
N ASP A 77 -5.27 -20.51 18.96
CA ASP A 77 -6.17 -20.96 20.02
C ASP A 77 -5.53 -22.01 20.94
N GLU A 78 -6.28 -22.41 21.97
CA GLU A 78 -5.84 -23.37 23.00
C GLU A 78 -5.49 -24.74 22.40
N GLU A 79 -6.08 -25.10 21.26
CA GLU A 79 -5.78 -26.32 20.52
C GLU A 79 -4.59 -26.17 19.55
N GLY A 80 -3.92 -25.02 19.53
CA GLY A 80 -2.77 -24.76 18.67
C GLY A 80 -3.12 -24.43 17.22
N ARG A 81 -4.37 -24.06 16.94
CA ARG A 81 -4.86 -23.71 15.59
C ARG A 81 -4.74 -22.22 15.36
N LEU A 82 -4.25 -21.85 14.18
CA LEU A 82 -4.29 -20.45 13.75
C LEU A 82 -5.72 -20.05 13.34
N ARG A 83 -6.33 -19.17 14.13
CA ARG A 83 -7.61 -18.52 13.87
C ARG A 83 -7.38 -17.18 13.20
N ILE A 84 -8.04 -16.92 12.09
CA ILE A 84 -8.00 -15.64 11.36
C ILE A 84 -9.44 -15.16 11.19
N PHE A 85 -9.66 -13.88 11.46
CA PHE A 85 -10.96 -13.22 11.37
C PHE A 85 -10.86 -12.07 10.38
N PRO A 86 -11.95 -11.73 9.67
CA PRO A 86 -11.90 -10.63 8.72
C PRO A 86 -11.78 -9.29 9.43
N HIS A 87 -11.13 -8.31 8.78
CA HIS A 87 -11.05 -6.95 9.30
C HIS A 87 -12.44 -6.28 9.34
N HIS A 88 -13.22 -6.46 8.28
CA HIS A 88 -14.63 -6.10 8.19
C HIS A 88 -15.49 -7.36 8.36
N ASP A 89 -16.46 -7.35 9.28
CA ASP A 89 -17.40 -8.46 9.41
C ASP A 89 -18.42 -8.45 8.26
N PHE A 90 -17.99 -8.99 7.13
CA PHE A 90 -18.79 -9.09 5.91
C PHE A 90 -19.93 -10.11 5.99
N THR A 91 -20.06 -10.86 7.10
CA THR A 91 -21.21 -11.75 7.32
C THR A 91 -22.44 -10.98 7.80
N GLN A 92 -22.24 -9.82 8.44
CA GLN A 92 -23.32 -8.94 8.87
C GLN A 92 -23.68 -7.91 7.79
N SER A 93 -22.67 -7.23 7.23
CA SER A 93 -22.87 -6.24 6.17
C SER A 93 -21.61 -6.04 5.34
N PRO A 94 -21.73 -5.76 4.02
CA PRO A 94 -20.58 -5.40 3.21
C PRO A 94 -20.01 -4.05 3.66
N HIS A 95 -18.70 -3.85 3.50
CA HIS A 95 -18.03 -2.59 3.85
C HIS A 95 -18.39 -1.40 2.92
N GLY A 96 -19.38 -1.55 2.02
CA GLY A 96 -19.93 -0.45 1.21
C GLY A 96 -18.99 0.15 0.15
N CYS A 97 -17.88 -0.51 -0.20
CA CYS A 97 -16.96 -0.01 -1.22
C CYS A 97 -17.31 -0.58 -2.59
N HIS A 98 -17.33 0.29 -3.61
CA HIS A 98 -17.62 -0.07 -5.00
C HIS A 98 -16.36 -0.38 -5.84
N HIS A 99 -15.18 -0.30 -5.22
CA HIS A 99 -13.89 -0.63 -5.84
C HIS A 99 -13.57 -2.12 -5.67
N PRO A 100 -12.58 -2.69 -6.39
CA PRO A 100 -12.22 -4.09 -6.28
C PRO A 100 -11.48 -4.39 -4.97
N CYS A 101 -12.20 -4.26 -3.85
CA CYS A 101 -11.75 -4.62 -2.51
C CYS A 101 -12.29 -6.00 -2.15
N PRO A 102 -11.49 -6.84 -1.48
CA PRO A 102 -11.98 -8.10 -0.97
C PRO A 102 -12.96 -7.84 0.19
N PRO A 103 -14.01 -8.68 0.36
CA PRO A 103 -15.07 -8.43 1.34
C PRO A 103 -14.57 -8.28 2.78
N ASN A 104 -13.47 -8.95 3.11
CA ASN A 104 -12.91 -8.97 4.45
C ASN A 104 -12.09 -7.73 4.80
N MET A 105 -11.61 -6.94 3.85
CA MET A 105 -10.80 -5.76 4.15
C MET A 105 -10.77 -4.74 3.01
N CYS A 106 -11.33 -3.55 3.24
CA CYS A 106 -11.13 -2.40 2.38
C CYS A 106 -9.95 -1.58 2.89
N LYS A 107 -8.84 -1.56 2.14
CA LYS A 107 -7.66 -0.75 2.50
C LYS A 107 -7.94 0.75 2.37
N GLY A 108 -8.85 1.16 1.49
CA GLY A 108 -9.25 2.57 1.34
C GLY A 108 -9.88 3.14 2.60
N THR A 109 -10.79 2.41 3.26
CA THR A 109 -11.39 2.85 4.53
C THR A 109 -10.36 2.97 5.65
N VAL A 110 -9.30 2.14 5.62
CA VAL A 110 -8.20 2.25 6.56
C VAL A 110 -7.40 3.54 6.33
N ILE A 111 -7.11 3.89 5.07
CA ILE A 111 -6.43 5.15 4.74
C ILE A 111 -7.26 6.37 5.16
N GLU A 112 -8.57 6.37 4.91
CA GLU A 112 -9.47 7.44 5.35
C GLU A 112 -9.43 7.63 6.88
N ARG A 113 -9.42 6.53 7.65
CA ARG A 113 -9.28 6.57 9.11
C ARG A 113 -7.92 7.17 9.53
N ILE A 114 -6.83 6.77 8.87
CA ILE A 114 -5.48 7.29 9.14
C ILE A 114 -5.43 8.80 8.82
N GLN A 115 -5.99 9.23 7.70
CA GLN A 115 -6.10 10.65 7.35
C GLN A 115 -6.88 11.44 8.41
N ALA A 116 -8.00 10.90 8.89
CA ALA A 116 -8.80 11.52 9.94
C ALA A 116 -8.00 11.69 11.25
N SER A 117 -7.23 10.69 11.67
CA SER A 117 -6.42 10.78 12.89
C SER A 117 -5.23 11.74 12.78
N MET A 118 -4.76 12.06 11.57
CA MET A 118 -3.67 13.01 11.35
C MET A 118 -4.13 14.47 11.28
N SER A 119 -5.43 14.71 11.02
CA SER A 119 -5.98 16.06 10.82
C SER A 119 -5.77 17.01 12.01
N THR A 120 -5.51 16.47 13.20
CA THR A 120 -5.22 17.22 14.43
C THR A 120 -3.75 17.63 14.58
N GLU A 121 -2.84 17.09 13.78
CA GLU A 121 -1.38 17.25 13.92
C GLU A 121 -0.74 18.08 12.79
N GLY A 122 -1.56 18.78 11.99
CA GLY A 122 -1.14 19.54 10.82
C GLY A 122 -1.13 18.74 9.53
N LYS A 123 -0.81 19.40 8.40
CA LYS A 123 -0.81 18.76 7.08
C LYS A 123 0.35 17.77 6.99
N LYS A 124 0.03 16.47 6.99
CA LYS A 124 0.98 15.38 6.71
C LYS A 124 0.82 14.90 5.27
N THR A 125 1.93 14.53 4.65
CA THR A 125 1.97 13.90 3.33
C THR A 125 1.99 12.38 3.50
N ILE A 126 1.13 11.67 2.76
CA ILE A 126 1.12 10.21 2.70
C ILE A 126 1.92 9.74 1.49
N ILE A 127 2.80 8.76 1.69
CA ILE A 127 3.35 7.93 0.63
C ILE A 127 2.74 6.53 0.80
N TYR A 128 1.90 6.12 -0.14
CA TYR A 128 1.28 4.80 -0.14
C TYR A 128 1.97 3.87 -1.12
N LEU A 129 2.35 2.67 -0.69
CA LEU A 129 3.07 1.70 -1.51
C LEU A 129 2.25 0.41 -1.60
N GLY A 130 2.18 -0.18 -2.80
CA GLY A 130 1.39 -1.40 -3.02
C GLY A 130 1.65 -2.03 -4.39
N ASP A 131 1.13 -3.24 -4.57
CA ASP A 131 1.26 -4.03 -5.78
C ASP A 131 -0.05 -4.75 -6.19
N GLY A 132 -0.90 -5.10 -5.22
CA GLY A 132 -2.11 -5.89 -5.46
C GLY A 132 -3.34 -5.05 -5.84
N VAL A 133 -4.35 -5.71 -6.41
CA VAL A 133 -5.64 -5.08 -6.77
C VAL A 133 -6.25 -4.27 -5.61
N GLY A 134 -6.17 -4.79 -4.38
CA GLY A 134 -6.69 -4.13 -3.17
C GLY A 134 -6.00 -2.81 -2.81
N ASP A 135 -4.88 -2.47 -3.46
CA ASP A 135 -4.13 -1.23 -3.30
C ASP A 135 -4.64 -0.10 -4.22
N PHE A 136 -5.56 -0.41 -5.15
CA PHE A 136 -6.17 0.61 -6.01
C PHE A 136 -7.13 1.53 -5.24
N CYS A 137 -7.98 0.96 -4.38
CA CYS A 137 -8.91 1.72 -3.55
C CYS A 137 -8.22 2.79 -2.68
N PRO A 138 -7.18 2.48 -1.88
CA PRO A 138 -6.46 3.49 -1.12
C PRO A 138 -5.79 4.55 -2.00
N SER A 139 -5.34 4.20 -3.20
CA SER A 139 -4.76 5.16 -4.16
C SER A 139 -5.76 6.26 -4.58
N LEU A 140 -7.06 5.96 -4.59
CA LEU A 140 -8.14 6.92 -4.88
C LEU A 140 -8.44 7.86 -3.70
N LYS A 141 -7.99 7.52 -2.48
CA LYS A 141 -8.23 8.29 -1.25
C LYS A 141 -7.18 9.35 -0.98
N LEU A 142 -6.05 9.26 -1.69
CA LEU A 142 -4.94 10.20 -1.57
C LEU A 142 -5.26 11.51 -2.31
N GLY A 143 -4.80 12.63 -1.74
CA GLY A 143 -5.05 13.97 -2.25
C GLY A 143 -3.87 14.60 -2.99
N ASP A 144 -4.04 15.87 -3.34
CA ASP A 144 -2.95 16.66 -3.93
C ASP A 144 -1.81 16.86 -2.92
N GLY A 145 -0.59 16.50 -3.34
CA GLY A 145 0.61 16.52 -2.50
C GLY A 145 0.89 15.20 -1.77
N ASP A 146 0.04 14.18 -1.94
CA ASP A 146 0.33 12.80 -1.55
C ASP A 146 0.98 12.02 -2.72
N TYR A 147 1.56 10.87 -2.39
CA TYR A 147 2.25 9.99 -3.33
C TYR A 147 1.69 8.57 -3.28
N VAL A 148 1.58 7.95 -4.46
CA VAL A 148 1.39 6.51 -4.58
C VAL A 148 2.57 5.89 -5.32
N MET A 149 3.13 4.83 -4.76
CA MET A 149 4.23 4.05 -5.34
C MET A 149 3.76 2.64 -5.73
N PRO A 150 3.08 2.50 -6.87
CA PRO A 150 2.65 1.20 -7.37
C PRO A 150 3.84 0.39 -7.89
N ARG A 151 3.85 -0.91 -7.61
CA ARG A 151 4.83 -1.81 -8.24
C ARG A 151 4.50 -2.00 -9.72
N LYS A 152 5.45 -1.65 -10.58
CA LYS A 152 5.29 -1.72 -12.03
C LYS A 152 5.03 -3.16 -12.49
N ASN A 153 4.11 -3.32 -13.45
CA ASN A 153 3.66 -4.61 -14.00
C ASN A 153 2.95 -5.53 -12.97
N PHE A 154 2.39 -4.95 -11.90
CA PHE A 154 1.50 -5.64 -10.97
C PHE A 154 0.10 -5.02 -11.03
N PRO A 155 -0.96 -5.71 -10.57
CA PRO A 155 -2.33 -5.30 -10.85
C PRO A 155 -2.71 -3.86 -10.46
N VAL A 156 -2.15 -3.32 -9.37
CA VAL A 156 -2.43 -1.92 -9.00
C VAL A 156 -1.89 -0.91 -10.01
N TRP A 157 -0.75 -1.22 -10.64
CA TRP A 157 -0.13 -0.37 -11.66
C TRP A 157 -1.04 -0.24 -12.87
N ASP A 158 -1.52 -1.37 -13.38
CA ASP A 158 -2.41 -1.40 -14.54
C ASP A 158 -3.70 -0.62 -14.26
N LEU A 159 -4.32 -0.84 -13.10
CA LEU A 159 -5.53 -0.10 -12.68
C LEU A 159 -5.28 1.41 -12.56
N ILE A 160 -4.14 1.83 -12.00
CA ILE A 160 -3.76 3.26 -11.91
C ILE A 160 -3.54 3.85 -13.31
N CYS A 161 -2.87 3.12 -14.21
CA CYS A 161 -2.64 3.58 -15.59
C CYS A 161 -3.97 3.76 -16.35
N GLU A 162 -4.87 2.77 -16.27
CA GLU A 162 -6.19 2.79 -16.91
C GLU A 162 -7.08 3.92 -16.36
N ASN A 163 -6.94 4.23 -15.06
CA ASN A 163 -7.80 5.17 -14.35
C ASN A 163 -7.05 6.43 -13.88
N ARG A 164 -5.98 6.84 -14.59
CA ARG A 164 -5.04 7.89 -14.12
C ARG A 164 -5.71 9.19 -13.70
N ARG A 165 -6.81 9.56 -14.38
CA ARG A 165 -7.60 10.78 -14.11
C ARG A 165 -8.29 10.78 -12.74
N LEU A 166 -8.53 9.61 -12.16
CA LEU A 166 -9.14 9.46 -10.83
C LEU A 166 -8.11 9.59 -9.70
N ILE A 167 -6.81 9.46 -10.01
CA ILE A 167 -5.73 9.46 -9.03
C ILE A 167 -5.18 10.88 -8.89
N LYS A 168 -5.48 11.52 -7.75
CA LYS A 168 -4.99 12.88 -7.44
C LYS A 168 -3.53 12.90 -6.99
N ALA A 169 -3.10 11.85 -6.29
CA ALA A 169 -1.72 11.70 -5.87
C ALA A 169 -0.74 11.66 -7.06
N GLU A 170 0.49 12.07 -6.82
CA GLU A 170 1.60 11.85 -7.74
C GLU A 170 1.95 10.36 -7.73
N VAL A 171 2.11 9.79 -8.93
CA VAL A 171 2.39 8.36 -9.12
C VAL A 171 3.88 8.19 -9.37
N CYS A 172 4.55 7.39 -8.54
CA CYS A 172 5.99 7.14 -8.61
C CYS A 172 6.25 5.63 -8.55
N GLU A 173 6.28 4.96 -9.70
CA GLU A 173 6.43 3.50 -9.76
C GLU A 173 7.82 2.98 -9.40
N TRP A 174 7.88 1.68 -9.09
CA TRP A 174 9.11 0.94 -8.85
C TRP A 174 8.99 -0.49 -9.37
N SER A 175 10.10 -1.09 -9.79
CA SER A 175 10.11 -2.44 -10.39
C SER A 175 10.83 -3.47 -9.52
N ASN A 176 11.83 -3.03 -8.75
CA ASN A 176 12.71 -3.88 -7.94
C ASN A 176 13.09 -3.18 -6.62
N GLY A 177 13.86 -3.87 -5.76
CA GLY A 177 14.21 -3.36 -4.44
C GLY A 177 15.14 -2.14 -4.47
N ASP A 178 16.03 -2.02 -5.44
CA ASP A 178 16.92 -0.85 -5.58
C ASP A 178 16.11 0.39 -6.01
N GLU A 179 15.19 0.23 -6.97
CA GLU A 179 14.24 1.30 -7.35
C GLU A 179 13.31 1.69 -6.20
N PHE A 180 12.80 0.70 -5.46
CA PHE A 180 11.97 0.93 -4.27
C PHE A 180 12.68 1.84 -3.27
N GLU A 181 13.92 1.52 -2.91
CA GLU A 181 14.72 2.32 -1.98
C GLU A 181 14.98 3.72 -2.54
N HIS A 182 15.44 3.81 -3.79
CA HIS A 182 15.77 5.08 -4.42
C HIS A 182 14.57 6.03 -4.48
N VAL A 183 13.43 5.56 -4.99
CA VAL A 183 12.22 6.38 -5.14
C VAL A 183 11.69 6.81 -3.78
N LEU A 184 11.60 5.89 -2.81
CA LEU A 184 11.07 6.22 -1.48
C LEU A 184 11.93 7.29 -0.79
N LEU A 185 13.25 7.13 -0.79
CA LEU A 185 14.15 8.09 -0.15
C LEU A 185 14.18 9.43 -0.88
N HIS A 186 14.08 9.43 -2.21
CA HIS A 186 13.95 10.65 -2.99
C HIS A 186 12.69 11.43 -2.59
N LEU A 187 11.54 10.76 -2.49
CA LEU A 187 10.28 11.37 -2.07
C LEU A 187 10.36 11.95 -0.66
N ILE A 188 10.90 11.19 0.31
CA ILE A 188 11.07 11.66 1.69
C ILE A 188 11.96 12.91 1.75
N SER A 189 13.06 12.90 0.99
CA SER A 189 13.95 14.07 0.90
C SER A 189 13.23 15.28 0.30
N ARG A 190 12.49 15.09 -0.79
CA ARG A 190 11.73 16.18 -1.45
C ARG A 190 10.70 16.79 -0.50
N ILE A 191 9.89 15.96 0.16
CA ILE A 191 8.90 16.42 1.15
C ILE A 191 9.57 17.20 2.28
N SER A 192 10.73 16.75 2.75
CA SER A 192 11.47 17.42 3.82
C SER A 192 11.98 18.80 3.40
N ILE A 193 12.47 18.92 2.17
CA ILE A 193 12.92 20.20 1.58
C ILE A 193 11.73 21.15 1.41
N ASP A 194 10.63 20.68 0.85
CA ASP A 194 9.43 21.50 0.60
C ASP A 194 8.82 22.02 1.91
N ARG A 195 8.85 21.19 2.98
CA ARG A 195 8.44 21.61 4.32
C ARG A 195 9.34 22.69 4.89
N ASN A 196 10.66 22.56 4.75
CA ASN A 196 11.62 23.56 5.23
C ASN A 196 11.51 24.87 4.45
N ASN A 197 11.33 24.81 3.13
CA ASN A 197 11.14 25.98 2.29
C ASN A 197 9.80 26.67 2.60
N SER A 198 8.72 25.93 2.80
CA SER A 198 7.42 26.50 3.18
C SER A 198 7.43 27.12 4.59
N GLY A 199 8.27 26.62 5.49
CA GLY A 199 8.52 27.24 6.80
C GLY A 199 9.40 28.50 6.75
N ASN A 200 10.27 28.61 5.73
CA ASN A 200 11.18 29.75 5.53
C ASN A 200 10.65 30.80 4.54
N SER A 201 9.65 30.47 3.72
CA SER A 201 9.12 31.33 2.66
C SER A 201 7.87 32.10 3.11
N THR A 202 8.10 33.17 3.88
CA THR A 202 7.48 34.47 3.54
C THR A 202 8.23 35.19 2.41
N ALA A 203 9.23 34.55 1.80
CA ALA A 203 9.96 35.07 0.65
C ALA A 203 9.98 34.07 -0.53
N GLN A 204 9.31 34.52 -1.61
CA GLN A 204 9.58 34.28 -3.03
C GLN A 204 9.48 32.85 -3.61
N LEU A 205 8.37 32.65 -4.32
CA LEU A 205 8.12 31.62 -5.34
C LEU A 205 9.10 31.74 -6.52
N TYR A 206 9.78 30.66 -6.86
CA TYR A 206 10.26 30.41 -8.22
C TYR A 206 9.84 29.00 -8.66
N SER A 207 8.98 28.96 -9.67
CA SER A 207 8.54 27.76 -10.37
C SER A 207 9.68 27.18 -11.19
N VAL A 208 9.98 25.90 -11.02
CA VAL A 208 10.83 25.13 -11.95
C VAL A 208 9.97 24.07 -12.62
N ASP A 209 9.66 24.31 -13.90
CA ASP A 209 8.91 23.40 -14.76
C ASP A 209 9.69 22.09 -14.99
N CYS A 210 9.25 20.99 -14.37
CA CYS A 210 9.60 19.65 -14.82
C CYS A 210 8.64 19.25 -15.95
N LYS A 211 9.09 19.39 -17.21
CA LYS A 211 8.36 18.90 -18.39
C LYS A 211 8.29 17.36 -18.38
N PRO A 212 7.11 16.76 -18.58
CA PRO A 212 7.00 15.34 -18.91
C PRO A 212 7.45 15.09 -20.37
N GLN A 213 8.26 14.05 -20.58
CA GLN A 213 8.65 13.60 -21.91
C GLN A 213 7.41 13.11 -22.68
N THR A 214 7.22 13.68 -23.87
CA THR A 214 6.12 13.40 -24.78
C THR A 214 6.41 12.11 -25.57
N MET A 215 5.51 11.13 -25.52
CA MET A 215 5.52 10.00 -26.47
C MET A 215 4.92 10.44 -27.81
N PRO A 216 5.42 9.95 -28.97
CA PRO A 216 4.84 10.32 -30.27
C PRO A 216 3.47 9.68 -30.46
N GLY A 217 2.50 10.50 -30.84
CA GLY A 217 1.15 10.05 -31.19
C GLY A 217 1.10 9.27 -32.50
N ALA A 218 0.22 8.27 -32.55
CA ALA A 218 -0.32 7.71 -33.78
C ALA A 218 -1.84 8.01 -33.81
N ALA A 219 -2.33 8.23 -35.02
CA ALA A 219 -3.51 9.00 -35.35
C ALA A 219 -4.87 8.38 -34.94
N HIS A 220 -5.84 9.30 -34.85
CA HIS A 220 -7.28 9.05 -34.77
C HIS A 220 -7.80 8.17 -35.92
N GLU A 221 -8.58 7.14 -35.58
CA GLU A 221 -9.81 6.79 -36.31
C GLU A 221 -10.95 6.51 -35.31
N LYS A 222 -12.17 6.91 -35.69
CA LYS A 222 -13.38 6.97 -34.86
C LYS A 222 -14.05 5.60 -34.69
N PRO A 223 -14.90 5.42 -33.64
CA PRO A 223 -15.39 4.12 -33.21
C PRO A 223 -16.59 3.63 -34.04
N PHE A 224 -16.57 2.36 -34.42
CA PHE A 224 -17.77 1.62 -34.79
C PHE A 224 -18.34 0.95 -33.54
N PHE A 225 -19.60 1.26 -33.24
CA PHE A 225 -20.40 0.55 -32.26
C PHE A 225 -20.70 -0.86 -32.79
N HIS A 226 -20.37 -1.89 -32.01
CA HIS A 226 -21.15 -3.12 -32.04
C HIS A 226 -21.31 -3.65 -30.63
N ALA A 227 -22.54 -3.55 -30.12
CA ALA A 227 -23.00 -4.34 -29.00
C ALA A 227 -22.94 -5.81 -29.42
N LEU A 228 -22.31 -6.66 -28.60
CA LEU A 228 -22.46 -8.10 -28.68
C LEU A 228 -23.07 -8.58 -27.36
N TYR A 229 -24.36 -8.85 -27.48
CA TYR A 229 -25.18 -9.65 -26.61
C TYR A 229 -24.65 -11.08 -26.58
N VAL A 230 -24.52 -11.69 -25.40
CA VAL A 230 -24.51 -13.16 -25.27
C VAL A 230 -25.37 -13.55 -24.05
N PRO A 231 -26.36 -14.44 -24.22
CA PRO A 231 -27.38 -14.78 -23.22
C PRO A 231 -26.97 -15.92 -22.27
N HIS A 232 -27.60 -15.88 -21.09
CA HIS A 232 -27.84 -16.90 -20.03
C HIS A 232 -26.66 -17.75 -19.52
#